data_AF-A0A4S2FCK2-F1
#
_entry.id   AF-A0A4S2FCK2-F1
#
_cell.length_a   1.000
_cell.length_b   1.000
_cell.length_c   1.000
_cell.angle_alpha   90.00
_cell.angle_beta   90.00
_cell.angle_gamma   90.00
#
_symmetry.space_group_name_H-M   'P 1'
#
loop_
_entity.id
_entity.type
_entity.pdbx_description
1 polymer ?
#
loop_
_entity_poly.entity_id
_entity_poly.type
_entity_poly.pdbx_seq_one_letter_code
_entity_poly.pdbx_strand_id
1 'polypeptide(L)'
;MDYEQYKDDKKEVRADEKAAIDAAREQRKDGKEAERDEIKAARDERDAEVDLAKEDVKTAREAKREIAKEDREEIRQVRKDTRGEDRETRREEIDAAKAEKKAEVDLAKDGIKVAKDAEREIRKEGREDLHDMKEAAREGYEEVKENVRDEIKSAREAAEEKIKDLKDEFKKDE
;
A
#
# COMPACT_ATOMS: atom_id res chain seq x y z
N MET A 1 -31.69 -34.88 -39.86
CA MET A 1 -31.89 -33.54 -39.29
C MET A 1 -32.49 -32.65 -40.36
N ASP A 2 -33.59 -31.96 -40.06
CA ASP A 2 -34.16 -30.96 -40.98
C ASP A 2 -33.46 -29.59 -40.84
N TYR A 3 -33.77 -28.68 -41.76
CA TYR A 3 -33.12 -27.36 -41.81
C TYR A 3 -33.47 -26.46 -40.63
N GLU A 4 -34.69 -26.59 -40.07
CA GLU A 4 -35.11 -25.78 -38.92
C GLU A 4 -34.36 -26.22 -37.67
N GLN A 5 -34.25 -27.53 -37.45
CA GLN A 5 -33.48 -28.13 -36.36
C GLN A 5 -31.98 -27.75 -36.45
N TYR A 6 -31.35 -27.87 -37.63
CA TYR A 6 -29.95 -27.45 -37.82
C TYR A 6 -29.71 -25.98 -37.45
N LYS A 7 -30.67 -25.11 -37.81
CA LYS A 7 -30.55 -23.67 -37.56
C LYS A 7 -30.68 -23.34 -36.08
N ASP A 8 -31.59 -24.02 -35.38
CA ASP A 8 -31.80 -23.84 -33.95
C ASP A 8 -30.61 -24.38 -33.14
N ASP A 9 -30.14 -25.60 -33.43
CA ASP A 9 -28.98 -26.20 -32.76
C ASP A 9 -27.71 -25.35 -32.98
N LYS A 10 -27.49 -24.86 -34.21
CA LYS A 10 -26.39 -23.94 -34.51
C LYS A 10 -26.46 -22.62 -33.72
N LYS A 11 -27.68 -22.11 -33.50
CA LYS A 11 -27.90 -20.89 -32.73
C LYS A 11 -27.61 -21.12 -31.26
N GLU A 12 -27.96 -22.29 -30.73
CA GLU A 12 -27.63 -22.71 -29.36
C GLU A 12 -26.11 -22.81 -29.19
N VAL A 13 -25.39 -23.48 -30.10
CA VAL A 13 -23.92 -23.56 -30.05
C VAL A 13 -23.26 -22.17 -30.04
N ARG A 14 -23.78 -21.23 -30.84
CA ARG A 14 -23.29 -19.83 -30.84
C ARG A 14 -23.65 -19.07 -29.56
N ALA A 15 -24.77 -19.38 -28.92
CA ALA A 15 -25.14 -18.80 -27.64
C ALA A 15 -24.22 -19.30 -26.53
N ASP A 16 -23.90 -20.59 -26.51
CA ASP A 16 -22.95 -21.20 -25.56
C ASP A 16 -21.54 -20.66 -25.74
N GLU A 17 -21.05 -20.54 -26.98
CA GLU A 17 -19.76 -19.90 -27.30
C GLU A 17 -19.70 -18.49 -26.70
N LYS A 18 -20.77 -17.71 -26.91
CA LYS A 18 -20.84 -16.34 -26.40
C LYS A 18 -20.85 -16.31 -24.88
N ALA A 19 -21.63 -17.18 -24.24
CA ALA A 19 -21.71 -17.26 -22.78
C ALA A 19 -20.35 -17.62 -22.16
N ALA A 20 -19.62 -18.59 -22.75
CA ALA A 20 -18.29 -18.96 -22.31
C ALA A 20 -17.28 -17.80 -22.46
N ILE A 21 -17.32 -17.09 -23.60
CA ILE A 21 -16.45 -15.93 -23.84
C ILE A 21 -16.76 -14.79 -22.85
N ASP A 22 -18.03 -14.53 -22.57
CA ASP A 22 -18.43 -13.45 -21.65
C ASP A 22 -18.05 -13.81 -20.20
N ALA A 23 -18.19 -15.07 -19.79
CA ALA A 23 -17.71 -15.56 -18.49
C ALA A 23 -16.19 -15.42 -18.32
N ALA A 24 -15.40 -15.82 -19.32
CA ALA A 24 -13.94 -15.66 -19.28
C ALA A 24 -13.51 -14.18 -19.21
N ARG A 25 -14.26 -13.28 -19.88
CA ARG A 25 -14.02 -11.83 -19.78
C ARG A 25 -14.35 -11.26 -18.40
N GLU A 26 -15.38 -11.78 -17.76
CA GLU A 26 -15.78 -11.39 -16.41
C GLU A 26 -14.70 -11.81 -15.39
N GLN A 27 -14.20 -13.04 -15.48
CA GLN A 27 -13.06 -13.49 -14.67
C GLN A 27 -11.84 -12.58 -14.79
N ARG A 28 -11.49 -12.15 -16.02
CA ARG A 28 -10.40 -11.18 -16.23
C ARG A 28 -10.67 -9.84 -15.56
N LYS A 29 -11.92 -9.38 -15.59
CA LYS A 29 -12.30 -8.10 -14.99
C LYS A 29 -12.21 -8.18 -13.46
N ASP A 30 -12.72 -9.26 -12.89
CA ASP A 30 -12.74 -9.50 -11.45
C ASP A 30 -11.32 -9.67 -10.90
N GLY A 31 -10.46 -10.43 -11.58
CA GLY A 31 -9.05 -10.56 -11.19
C GLY A 31 -8.32 -9.20 -11.16
N LYS A 32 -8.59 -8.34 -12.15
CA LYS A 32 -8.03 -6.97 -12.18
C LYS A 32 -8.56 -6.08 -11.05
N GLU A 33 -9.82 -6.24 -10.68
CA GLU A 33 -10.46 -5.45 -9.62
C GLU A 33 -9.93 -5.90 -8.25
N ALA A 34 -9.84 -7.20 -8.02
CA ALA A 34 -9.28 -7.79 -6.80
C ALA A 34 -7.85 -7.32 -6.52
N GLU A 35 -6.93 -7.41 -7.50
CA GLU A 35 -5.55 -6.94 -7.34
C GLU A 35 -5.47 -5.43 -7.06
N ARG A 36 -6.36 -4.63 -7.67
CA ARG A 36 -6.40 -3.19 -7.43
C ARG A 36 -6.83 -2.86 -6.01
N ASP A 37 -7.83 -3.57 -5.51
CA ASP A 37 -8.33 -3.39 -4.15
C ASP A 37 -7.28 -3.82 -3.12
N GLU A 38 -6.55 -4.90 -3.38
CA GLU A 38 -5.43 -5.34 -2.54
C GLU A 38 -4.30 -4.31 -2.48
N ILE A 39 -3.83 -3.80 -3.63
CA ILE A 39 -2.82 -2.73 -3.70
C ILE A 39 -3.29 -1.48 -2.98
N LYS A 40 -4.58 -1.15 -3.08
CA LYS A 40 -5.16 0.01 -2.42
C LYS A 40 -5.20 -0.17 -0.91
N ALA A 41 -5.65 -1.33 -0.42
CA ALA A 41 -5.69 -1.65 1.00
C ALA A 41 -4.28 -1.60 1.62
N ALA A 42 -3.30 -2.24 0.97
CA ALA A 42 -1.91 -2.21 1.41
C ALA A 42 -1.35 -0.78 1.45
N ARG A 43 -1.69 0.06 0.46
CA ARG A 43 -1.31 1.47 0.45
C ARG A 43 -1.94 2.24 1.61
N ASP A 44 -3.23 2.07 1.85
CA ASP A 44 -3.95 2.79 2.91
C ASP A 44 -3.41 2.41 4.30
N GLU A 45 -3.06 1.13 4.52
CA GLU A 45 -2.39 0.66 5.73
C GLU A 45 -1.01 1.28 5.92
N ARG A 46 -0.19 1.33 4.85
CA ARG A 46 1.14 1.97 4.90
C ARG A 46 1.08 3.48 5.10
N ASP A 47 0.11 4.16 4.48
CA ASP A 47 -0.10 5.60 4.69
C ASP A 47 -0.48 5.86 6.17
N ALA A 48 -1.27 4.99 6.80
CA ALA A 48 -1.59 5.08 8.23
C ALA A 48 -0.37 4.88 9.15
N GLU A 49 0.49 3.91 8.85
CA GLU A 49 1.73 3.67 9.62
C GLU A 49 2.69 4.86 9.52
N VAL A 50 2.86 5.43 8.33
CA VAL A 50 3.66 6.64 8.12
C VAL A 50 3.09 7.83 8.89
N ASP A 51 1.77 7.97 8.97
CA ASP A 51 1.14 9.06 9.72
C ASP A 51 1.32 8.89 11.24
N LEU A 52 1.25 7.67 11.78
CA LEU A 52 1.61 7.40 13.17
C LEU A 52 3.07 7.78 13.47
N ALA A 53 4.01 7.37 12.61
CA ALA A 53 5.42 7.71 12.79
C ALA A 53 5.69 9.24 12.75
N LYS A 54 4.94 9.99 11.93
CA LYS A 54 5.01 11.47 11.94
C LYS A 54 4.51 12.06 13.26
N GLU A 55 3.44 11.50 13.83
CA GLU A 55 2.92 11.94 15.12
C GLU A 55 3.90 11.64 16.26
N ASP A 56 4.65 10.54 16.22
CA ASP A 56 5.74 10.27 17.16
C ASP A 56 6.84 11.35 17.08
N VAL A 57 7.26 11.70 15.86
CA VAL A 57 8.24 12.78 15.64
C VAL A 57 7.71 14.13 16.16
N LYS A 58 6.42 14.40 16.00
CA LYS A 58 5.78 15.62 16.50
C LYS A 58 5.75 15.63 18.02
N THR A 59 5.33 14.53 18.64
CA THR A 59 5.30 14.34 20.10
C THR A 59 6.70 14.53 20.70
N ALA A 60 7.74 13.94 20.11
CA ALA A 60 9.12 14.12 20.55
C ALA A 60 9.59 15.60 20.48
N ARG A 61 9.15 16.35 19.46
CA ARG A 61 9.44 17.80 19.36
C ARG A 61 8.72 18.61 20.42
N GLU A 62 7.48 18.25 20.73
CA GLU A 62 6.70 18.90 21.79
C GLU A 62 7.33 18.63 23.15
N ALA A 63 7.69 17.39 23.46
CA ALA A 63 8.42 17.02 24.68
C ALA A 63 9.72 17.83 24.83
N LYS A 64 10.53 17.92 23.77
CA LYS A 64 11.74 18.77 23.79
C LYS A 64 11.44 20.24 24.09
N ARG A 65 10.33 20.78 23.58
CA ARG A 65 9.94 22.17 23.84
C ARG A 65 9.55 22.36 25.29
N GLU A 66 8.86 21.41 25.90
CA GLU A 66 8.50 21.46 27.32
C GLU A 66 9.76 21.35 28.20
N ILE A 67 10.65 20.40 27.94
CA ILE A 67 11.97 20.30 28.63
C ILE A 67 12.71 21.65 28.56
N ALA A 68 12.85 22.22 27.37
CA ALA A 68 13.56 23.49 27.21
C ALA A 68 12.89 24.69 27.91
N LYS A 69 11.58 24.62 28.20
CA LYS A 69 10.87 25.65 28.99
C LYS A 69 11.13 25.45 30.48
N GLU A 70 11.01 24.22 30.97
CA GLU A 70 11.30 23.82 32.35
C GLU A 70 12.74 24.18 32.71
N ASP A 71 13.70 23.81 31.87
CA ASP A 71 15.11 24.17 32.00
C ASP A 71 15.34 25.68 32.13
N ARG A 72 14.62 26.48 31.33
CA ARG A 72 14.70 27.95 31.41
C ARG A 72 14.15 28.48 32.72
N GLU A 73 13.13 27.84 33.27
CA GLU A 73 12.53 28.21 34.54
C GLU A 73 13.46 27.85 35.71
N GLU A 74 14.06 26.66 35.69
CA GLU A 74 15.07 26.26 36.67
C GLU A 74 16.29 27.19 36.64
N ILE A 75 16.84 27.49 35.45
CA ILE A 75 17.95 28.46 35.33
C ILE A 75 17.54 29.85 35.85
N ARG A 76 16.28 30.26 35.63
CA ARG A 76 15.77 31.52 36.20
C ARG A 76 15.69 31.46 37.73
N GLN A 77 15.36 30.31 38.29
CA GLN A 77 15.28 30.11 39.73
C GLN A 77 16.68 30.13 40.35
N VAL A 78 17.65 29.39 39.80
CA VAL A 78 19.07 29.46 40.18
C VAL A 78 19.58 30.90 40.19
N ARG A 79 19.23 31.70 39.17
CA ARG A 79 19.61 33.13 39.11
C ARG A 79 19.05 33.99 40.25
N LYS A 80 17.88 33.63 40.79
CA LYS A 80 17.26 34.33 41.92
C LYS A 80 17.90 33.88 43.23
N ASP A 81 18.12 32.59 43.39
CA ASP A 81 18.64 31.99 44.62
C ASP A 81 20.09 32.43 44.87
N THR A 82 20.90 32.52 43.81
CA THR A 82 22.29 32.99 43.83
C THR A 82 22.45 34.52 43.83
N ARG A 83 21.36 35.29 43.93
CA ARG A 83 21.41 36.76 43.77
C ARG A 83 22.22 37.46 44.87
N GLY A 84 22.29 36.87 46.06
CA GLY A 84 23.03 37.40 47.22
C GLY A 84 24.50 36.98 47.28
N GLU A 85 24.94 36.10 46.38
CA GLU A 85 26.29 35.56 46.37
C GLU A 85 27.28 36.51 45.67
N ASP A 86 28.57 36.25 45.87
CA ASP A 86 29.60 36.95 45.11
C ASP A 86 29.53 36.58 43.62
N ARG A 87 30.16 37.41 42.80
CA ARG A 87 30.03 37.34 41.35
C ARG A 87 30.56 36.03 40.76
N GLU A 88 31.59 35.45 41.36
CA GLU A 88 32.26 34.25 40.84
C GLU A 88 31.41 33.03 41.14
N THR A 89 31.05 32.81 42.42
CA THR A 89 30.17 31.72 42.86
C THR A 89 28.85 31.71 42.08
N ARG A 90 28.18 32.87 42.00
CA ARG A 90 26.93 33.02 41.24
C ARG A 90 27.07 32.61 39.78
N ARG A 91 28.20 32.91 39.15
CA ARG A 91 28.42 32.61 37.74
C ARG A 91 28.64 31.11 37.55
N GLU A 92 29.43 30.49 38.42
CA GLU A 92 29.70 29.06 38.38
C GLU A 92 28.41 28.24 38.53
N GLU A 93 27.55 28.58 39.49
CA GLU A 93 26.26 27.88 39.67
C GLU A 93 25.34 28.02 38.46
N ILE A 94 25.22 29.24 37.89
CA ILE A 94 24.41 29.48 36.69
C ILE A 94 24.96 28.71 35.48
N ASP A 95 26.29 28.68 35.30
CA ASP A 95 26.90 28.00 34.17
C ASP A 95 26.84 26.48 34.32
N ALA A 96 26.95 25.95 35.55
CA ALA A 96 26.69 24.54 35.85
C ALA A 96 25.24 24.14 35.52
N ALA A 97 24.25 24.90 36.00
CA ALA A 97 22.84 24.66 35.70
C ALA A 97 22.56 24.71 34.19
N LYS A 98 23.14 25.67 33.46
CA LYS A 98 23.02 25.69 31.99
C LYS A 98 23.65 24.48 31.32
N ALA A 99 24.78 24.00 31.82
CA ALA A 99 25.48 22.86 31.22
C ALA A 99 24.67 21.57 31.39
N GLU A 100 24.13 21.34 32.58
CA GLU A 100 23.24 20.22 32.89
C GLU A 100 22.00 20.22 32.00
N LYS A 101 21.28 21.35 31.96
CA LYS A 101 20.05 21.46 31.16
C LYS A 101 20.28 21.39 29.66
N LYS A 102 21.42 21.90 29.19
CA LYS A 102 21.81 21.73 27.80
C LYS A 102 21.98 20.25 27.44
N ALA A 103 22.49 19.42 28.34
CA ALA A 103 22.63 17.99 28.11
C ALA A 103 21.26 17.30 27.96
N GLU A 104 20.27 17.66 28.76
CA GLU A 104 18.89 17.15 28.64
C GLU A 104 18.26 17.52 27.29
N VAL A 105 18.41 18.78 26.85
CA VAL A 105 17.91 19.22 25.53
C VAL A 105 18.64 18.54 24.39
N ASP A 106 19.93 18.26 24.52
CA ASP A 106 20.72 17.57 23.49
C ASP A 106 20.32 16.09 23.40
N LEU A 107 20.07 15.40 24.52
CA LEU A 107 19.48 14.06 24.52
C LEU A 107 18.10 14.03 23.84
N ALA A 108 17.24 15.03 24.12
CA ALA A 108 15.95 15.14 23.46
C ALA A 108 16.06 15.41 21.94
N LYS A 109 17.13 16.09 21.48
CA LYS A 109 17.40 16.23 20.04
C LYS A 109 17.77 14.90 19.40
N ASP A 110 18.58 14.10 20.08
CA ASP A 110 18.97 12.78 19.59
C ASP A 110 17.77 11.86 19.48
N GLY A 111 16.86 11.88 20.47
CA GLY A 111 15.58 11.15 20.39
C GLY A 111 14.73 11.55 19.17
N ILE A 112 14.63 12.85 18.85
CA ILE A 112 13.95 13.32 17.63
C ILE A 112 14.64 12.83 16.36
N LYS A 113 15.98 12.73 16.37
CA LYS A 113 16.74 12.23 15.22
C LYS A 113 16.45 10.74 14.99
N VAL A 114 16.47 9.94 16.05
CA VAL A 114 16.10 8.51 16.00
C VAL A 114 14.68 8.35 15.46
N ALA A 115 13.70 9.10 15.98
CA ALA A 115 12.32 9.03 15.49
C ALA A 115 12.19 9.41 14.01
N LYS A 116 12.95 10.40 13.52
CA LYS A 116 12.98 10.77 12.10
C LYS A 116 13.63 9.71 11.21
N ASP A 117 14.69 9.09 11.70
CA ASP A 117 15.37 8.03 10.97
C ASP A 117 14.44 6.81 10.85
N ALA A 118 13.72 6.45 11.92
CA ALA A 118 12.66 5.45 11.89
C ALA A 118 11.51 5.80 10.91
N GLU A 119 10.99 7.04 10.93
CA GLU A 119 9.98 7.51 9.94
C GLU A 119 10.48 7.33 8.49
N ARG A 120 11.78 7.58 8.25
CA ARG A 120 12.37 7.43 6.93
C ARG A 120 12.49 5.97 6.53
N GLU A 121 12.88 5.08 7.43
CA GLU A 121 12.97 3.65 7.16
C GLU A 121 11.60 3.05 6.85
N ILE A 122 10.57 3.33 7.66
CA ILE A 122 9.19 2.90 7.41
C ILE A 122 8.72 3.34 6.02
N ARG A 123 9.00 4.60 5.64
CA ARG A 123 8.65 5.10 4.30
C ARG A 123 9.44 4.40 3.18
N LYS A 124 10.68 3.98 3.42
CA LYS A 124 11.51 3.31 2.42
C LYS A 124 11.06 1.87 2.22
N GLU A 125 10.90 1.14 3.31
CA GLU A 125 10.40 -0.25 3.32
C GLU A 125 9.01 -0.32 2.70
N GLY A 126 8.07 0.53 3.14
CA GLY A 126 6.73 0.58 2.55
C GLY A 126 6.70 0.94 1.06
N ARG A 127 7.72 1.63 0.53
CA ARG A 127 7.84 1.88 -0.92
C ARG A 127 8.33 0.65 -1.68
N GLU A 128 9.27 -0.09 -1.11
CA GLU A 128 9.79 -1.33 -1.67
C GLU A 128 8.69 -2.39 -1.68
N ASP A 129 7.99 -2.59 -0.56
CA ASP A 129 6.87 -3.55 -0.48
C ASP A 129 5.76 -3.25 -1.50
N LEU A 130 5.37 -1.97 -1.62
CA LEU A 130 4.33 -1.56 -2.56
C LEU A 130 4.79 -1.68 -4.02
N HIS A 131 6.10 -1.57 -4.28
CA HIS A 131 6.66 -1.83 -5.59
C HIS A 131 6.55 -3.32 -5.93
N ASP A 132 7.00 -4.18 -5.02
CA ASP A 132 7.02 -5.62 -5.21
C ASP A 132 5.61 -6.20 -5.34
N MET A 133 4.65 -5.72 -4.53
CA MET A 133 3.23 -6.07 -4.70
C MET A 133 2.67 -5.68 -6.07
N LYS A 134 3.07 -4.51 -6.61
CA LYS A 134 2.61 -4.09 -7.95
C LYS A 134 3.23 -4.91 -9.06
N GLU A 135 4.49 -5.33 -8.91
CA GLU A 135 5.11 -6.24 -9.88
C GLU A 135 4.44 -7.62 -9.83
N ALA A 136 4.24 -8.19 -8.63
CA ALA A 136 3.56 -9.46 -8.46
C ALA A 136 2.11 -9.44 -9.00
N ALA A 137 1.34 -8.39 -8.68
CA ALA A 137 -0.01 -8.22 -9.23
C ALA A 137 0.02 -8.09 -10.76
N ARG A 138 0.99 -7.38 -11.33
CA ARG A 138 1.12 -7.26 -12.78
C ARG A 138 1.39 -8.62 -13.44
N GLU A 139 2.28 -9.42 -12.87
CA GLU A 139 2.58 -10.77 -13.35
C GLU A 139 1.34 -11.66 -13.26
N GLY A 140 0.65 -11.67 -12.11
CA GLY A 140 -0.61 -12.41 -11.93
C GLY A 140 -1.69 -12.03 -12.94
N TYR A 141 -1.87 -10.74 -13.21
CA TYR A 141 -2.83 -10.28 -14.21
C TYR A 141 -2.42 -10.60 -15.65
N GLU A 142 -1.11 -10.62 -15.95
CA GLU A 142 -0.62 -11.06 -17.26
C GLU A 142 -0.94 -12.55 -17.48
N GLU A 143 -0.78 -13.40 -16.45
CA GLU A 143 -1.18 -14.81 -16.47
C GLU A 143 -2.70 -14.97 -16.65
N VAL A 144 -3.53 -14.28 -15.84
CA VAL A 144 -5.01 -14.32 -15.98
C VAL A 144 -5.43 -13.92 -17.39
N LYS A 145 -4.78 -12.91 -17.98
CA LYS A 145 -5.06 -12.46 -19.34
C LYS A 145 -4.68 -13.50 -20.40
N GLU A 146 -3.61 -14.26 -20.19
CA GLU A 146 -3.23 -15.37 -21.07
C GLU A 146 -4.25 -16.51 -20.97
N ASN A 147 -4.56 -16.97 -19.76
CA ASN A 147 -5.56 -18.00 -19.50
C ASN A 147 -6.91 -17.68 -20.15
N VAL A 148 -7.40 -16.45 -19.96
CA VAL A 148 -8.67 -15.99 -20.56
C VAL A 148 -8.60 -15.94 -22.09
N ARG A 149 -7.44 -15.64 -22.68
CA ARG A 149 -7.29 -15.72 -24.15
C ARG A 149 -7.40 -17.16 -24.64
N ASP A 150 -6.78 -18.10 -23.93
CA ASP A 150 -6.79 -19.51 -24.29
C ASP A 150 -8.19 -20.14 -24.09
N GLU A 151 -8.91 -19.75 -23.04
CA GLU A 151 -10.31 -20.14 -22.83
C GLU A 151 -11.21 -19.62 -23.96
N ILE A 152 -11.08 -18.35 -24.35
CA ILE A 152 -11.83 -17.77 -25.48
C ILE A 152 -11.50 -18.51 -26.78
N LYS A 153 -10.23 -18.83 -27.00
CA LYS A 153 -9.79 -19.57 -28.20
C LYS A 153 -10.39 -20.98 -28.20
N SER A 154 -10.32 -21.68 -27.08
CA SER A 154 -10.87 -23.04 -26.92
C SER A 154 -12.39 -23.06 -27.11
N ALA A 155 -13.11 -22.07 -26.57
CA ALA A 155 -14.55 -21.94 -26.75
C ALA A 155 -14.94 -21.75 -28.23
N ARG A 156 -14.16 -20.95 -28.97
CA ARG A 156 -14.35 -20.74 -30.41
C ARG A 156 -14.09 -22.01 -31.21
N GLU A 157 -12.97 -22.68 -30.95
CA GLU A 157 -12.61 -23.93 -31.65
C GLU A 157 -13.66 -25.02 -31.40
N ALA A 158 -14.11 -25.20 -30.15
CA ALA A 158 -15.16 -26.15 -29.80
C ALA A 158 -16.51 -25.81 -30.46
N ALA A 159 -16.87 -24.53 -30.55
CA ALA A 159 -18.09 -24.11 -31.24
C ALA A 159 -17.99 -24.31 -32.76
N GLU A 160 -16.84 -24.03 -33.36
CA GLU A 160 -16.59 -24.29 -34.79
C GLU A 160 -16.68 -25.78 -35.14
N GLU A 161 -16.09 -26.65 -34.30
CA GLU A 161 -16.16 -28.11 -34.46
C GLU A 161 -17.61 -28.60 -34.38
N LYS A 162 -18.35 -28.22 -33.32
CA LYS A 162 -19.78 -28.56 -33.17
C LYS A 162 -20.62 -28.10 -34.36
N ILE A 163 -20.40 -26.87 -34.85
CA ILE A 163 -21.14 -26.35 -36.02
C ILE A 163 -20.79 -27.14 -37.29
N LYS A 164 -19.53 -27.57 -37.42
CA LYS A 164 -19.09 -28.39 -38.54
C LYS A 164 -19.77 -29.77 -38.50
N ASP A 165 -19.82 -30.41 -37.32
CA ASP A 165 -20.49 -31.69 -37.13
C ASP A 165 -21.99 -31.59 -37.44
N LEU A 166 -22.67 -30.57 -36.93
CA LEU A 166 -24.08 -30.29 -37.24
C LEU A 166 -24.30 -30.11 -38.75
N LYS A 167 -23.37 -29.44 -39.43
CA LYS A 167 -23.46 -29.22 -40.89
C LYS A 167 -23.24 -30.52 -41.67
N ASP A 168 -22.34 -31.38 -41.22
CA ASP A 168 -22.07 -32.67 -41.86
C ASP A 168 -23.21 -33.66 -41.60
N GLU A 169 -23.87 -33.59 -40.44
CA GLU A 169 -25.09 -34.35 -40.14
C GLU A 169 -26.28 -33.90 -40.99
N PHE A 170 -26.54 -32.60 -41.08
CA PHE A 170 -27.58 -32.04 -41.96
C PHE A 170 -27.42 -32.50 -43.41
N LYS A 171 -26.18 -32.51 -43.94
CA LYS A 171 -25.87 -32.96 -45.31
C LYS A 171 -25.99 -34.47 -45.54
N LYS A 172 -25.97 -35.30 -44.50
CA LYS A 172 -26.15 -36.76 -44.63
C LYS A 172 -27.62 -37.14 -44.83
N ASP A 173 -28.53 -36.24 -44.44
CA ASP A 173 -29.98 -36.43 -44.51
C ASP A 173 -30.63 -35.65 -45.68
N GLU A 174 -29.83 -34.98 -46.53
CA GLU A 174 -30.20 -34.40 -47.84
C GLU A 174 -30.05 -35.41 -48.99
#